data_AF-A0A7J8CSX3-F1
#
_entry.id   AF-A0A7J8CSX3-F1
#
_cell.length_a   1.000
_cell.length_b   1.000
_cell.length_c   1.000
_cell.angle_alpha   90.00
_cell.angle_beta   90.00
_cell.angle_gamma   90.00
#
_symmetry.space_group_name_H-M   'P 1'
#
loop_
_entity.id
_entity.type
_entity.pdbx_description
1 polymer ?
#
loop_
_entity_poly.entity_id
_entity_poly.type
_entity_poly.pdbx_seq_one_letter_code
_entity_poly.pdbx_strand_id
1 'polypeptide(L)'
;MFIMEIDAICYYRIENASLLLSSLARVSKALQSLVQNTMKRLLAHRSLTEILLDRKSIAQDAKVALDSVTCTWGIKVERTEIKDVRLPAGLQHSLAVEAEAQRQARVRVSQP
;
A
#
# COMPACT_ATOMS: atom_id res chain seq x y z
N MET A 1 -14.29 -10.26 -9.35
CA MET A 1 -13.01 -9.68 -8.91
C MET A 1 -13.30 -8.29 -8.39
N PHE A 2 -13.10 -8.02 -7.10
CA PHE A 2 -13.32 -6.68 -6.55
C PHE A 2 -12.09 -5.81 -6.84
N ILE A 3 -12.32 -4.58 -7.29
CA ILE A 3 -11.26 -3.61 -7.58
C ILE A 3 -11.20 -2.66 -6.39
N MET A 4 -10.05 -2.61 -5.72
CA MET A 4 -9.75 -1.67 -4.64
C MET A 4 -8.80 -0.61 -5.18
N GLU A 5 -9.10 0.65 -4.91
CA GLU A 5 -8.21 1.76 -5.25
C GLU A 5 -7.41 2.17 -4.03
N ILE A 6 -6.10 2.33 -4.22
CA ILE A 6 -5.20 2.76 -3.15
C ILE A 6 -4.41 3.96 -3.64
N ASP A 7 -4.45 5.02 -2.85
CA ASP A 7 -3.62 6.19 -3.02
C ASP A 7 -2.41 6.08 -2.08
N ALA A 8 -1.22 6.09 -2.66
CA ALA A 8 0.04 5.94 -1.94
C ALA A 8 1.03 7.02 -2.39
N ILE A 9 1.76 7.57 -1.43
CA ILE A 9 2.77 8.61 -1.64
C ILE A 9 4.15 8.01 -1.36
N CYS A 10 5.12 8.35 -2.20
CA CYS A 10 6.52 7.98 -2.02
C CYS A 10 7.39 9.24 -2.02
N TYR A 11 8.02 9.52 -0.88
CA TYR A 11 9.00 10.57 -0.71
C TYR A 11 10.40 10.01 -0.96
N TYR A 12 11.14 10.66 -1.86
CA TYR A 12 12.48 10.24 -2.23
C TYR A 12 13.38 11.44 -2.50
N ARG A 13 14.69 11.22 -2.45
CA ARG A 13 15.70 12.19 -2.87
C ARG A 13 16.75 11.54 -3.76
N ILE A 14 17.40 12.35 -4.59
CA ILE A 14 18.52 11.90 -5.40
C ILE A 14 19.78 11.95 -4.53
N GLU A 15 20.45 10.81 -4.38
CA GLU A 15 21.74 10.69 -3.69
C GLU A 15 22.92 10.77 -4.65
N ASN A 16 22.76 10.24 -5.87
CA ASN A 16 23.81 10.25 -6.88
C ASN A 16 23.24 10.57 -8.26
N ALA A 17 23.44 11.82 -8.69
CA ALA A 17 22.96 12.31 -9.98
C ALA A 17 23.65 11.62 -11.18
N SER A 18 24.93 11.25 -11.05
CA SER A 18 25.66 10.56 -12.11
C SER A 18 25.10 9.16 -12.38
N LEU A 19 24.83 8.39 -11.31
CA LEU A 19 24.16 7.08 -11.40
C LEU A 19 22.75 7.21 -11.98
N LEU A 20 22.02 8.25 -11.57
CA LEU A 20 20.67 8.51 -12.05
C LEU A 20 20.62 8.71 -13.56
N LEU A 21 21.52 9.54 -14.08
CA LEU A 21 21.60 9.88 -15.50
C LEU A 21 22.05 8.68 -16.36
N SER A 22 22.90 7.81 -15.82
CA SER A 22 23.35 6.61 -16.54
C SER A 22 22.33 5.47 -16.53
N SER A 23 21.48 5.40 -15.50
CA SER A 23 20.62 4.22 -15.28
C SER A 23 19.32 4.25 -16.09
N LEU A 24 18.67 5.41 -16.22
CA LEU A 24 17.31 5.50 -16.75
C LEU A 24 17.06 6.80 -17.52
N ALA A 25 16.58 6.66 -18.77
CA ALA A 25 16.14 7.81 -19.57
C ALA A 25 14.87 8.50 -19.01
N ARG A 26 14.03 7.77 -18.25
CA ARG A 26 12.78 8.27 -17.65
C ARG A 26 12.57 7.71 -16.24
N VAL A 27 13.38 8.21 -15.30
CA VAL A 27 13.33 7.80 -13.88
C VAL A 27 11.94 7.92 -13.28
N SER A 28 11.24 9.03 -13.49
CA SER A 28 9.94 9.30 -12.87
C SER A 28 8.90 8.23 -13.22
N LYS A 29 8.82 7.83 -14.49
CA LYS A 29 7.90 6.78 -14.94
C LYS A 29 8.29 5.41 -14.39
N ALA A 30 9.59 5.08 -14.40
CA ALA A 30 10.08 3.82 -13.85
C ALA A 30 9.78 3.71 -12.35
N LEU A 31 10.00 4.79 -11.59
CA LEU A 31 9.71 4.88 -10.17
C LEU A 31 8.20 4.74 -9.90
N GLN A 32 7.35 5.43 -10.67
CA GLN A 32 5.90 5.29 -10.53
C GLN A 32 5.42 3.86 -10.77
N SER A 33 5.92 3.20 -11.82
CA SER A 33 5.60 1.79 -12.09
C SER A 33 6.13 0.85 -11.01
N LEU A 34 7.32 1.11 -10.48
CA LEU A 34 7.91 0.34 -9.39
C LEU A 34 7.09 0.46 -8.10
N VAL A 35 6.66 1.67 -7.74
CA VAL A 35 5.75 1.92 -6.61
C VAL A 35 4.45 1.15 -6.80
N GLN A 36 3.80 1.27 -7.96
CA GLN A 36 2.55 0.56 -8.25
C GLN A 36 2.69 -0.96 -8.14
N ASN A 37 3.74 -1.54 -8.73
CA ASN A 37 3.97 -2.98 -8.68
C ASN A 37 4.31 -3.46 -7.26
N THR A 38 5.10 -2.69 -6.52
CA THR A 38 5.45 -3.00 -5.13
C THR A 38 4.22 -3.00 -4.24
N MET A 39 3.38 -1.97 -4.36
CA MET A 39 2.11 -1.90 -3.62
C MET A 39 1.21 -3.07 -3.97
N LYS A 40 0.96 -3.33 -5.27
CA LYS A 40 0.14 -4.47 -5.71
C LYS A 40 0.63 -5.79 -5.12
N ARG A 41 1.94 -6.05 -5.17
CA ARG A 41 2.55 -7.26 -4.62
C ARG A 41 2.37 -7.38 -3.10
N LEU A 42 2.63 -6.30 -2.36
CA LEU A 42 2.49 -6.32 -0.89
C LEU A 42 1.05 -6.54 -0.47
N LEU A 43 0.10 -5.90 -1.15
CA LEU A 43 -1.32 -5.98 -0.81
C LEU A 43 -1.96 -7.31 -1.25
N ALA A 44 -1.42 -7.96 -2.28
CA ALA A 44 -1.92 -9.26 -2.75
C ALA A 44 -1.85 -10.37 -1.69
N HIS A 45 -0.95 -10.23 -0.71
CA HIS A 45 -0.77 -11.20 0.38
C HIS A 45 -1.38 -10.75 1.71
N ARG A 46 -2.13 -9.64 1.73
CA ARG A 46 -2.72 -9.05 2.95
C ARG A 46 -4.23 -9.19 2.92
N SER A 47 -4.83 -9.46 4.07
CA SER A 47 -6.28 -9.38 4.21
C SER A 47 -6.74 -7.91 4.15
N LEU A 48 -8.00 -7.67 3.76
CA LEU A 48 -8.55 -6.32 3.73
C LEU A 48 -8.49 -5.64 5.10
N THR A 49 -8.76 -6.40 6.17
CA THR A 49 -8.70 -5.91 7.55
C THR A 49 -7.28 -5.47 7.91
N GLU A 50 -6.25 -6.23 7.54
CA GLU A 50 -4.85 -5.80 7.71
C GLU A 50 -4.55 -4.52 6.94
N ILE A 51 -5.02 -4.40 5.71
CA ILE A 51 -4.78 -3.20 4.89
C ILE A 51 -5.42 -1.96 5.52
N LEU A 52 -6.60 -2.10 6.13
CA LEU A 52 -7.28 -0.99 6.77
C LEU A 52 -6.64 -0.60 8.11
N LEU A 53 -6.22 -1.58 8.92
CA LEU A 53 -5.74 -1.37 10.28
C LEU A 53 -4.22 -1.14 10.37
N ASP A 54 -3.43 -1.78 9.50
CA ASP A 54 -1.96 -1.82 9.59
C ASP A 54 -1.26 -1.11 8.42
N ARG A 55 -1.80 0.05 8.04
CA ARG A 55 -1.27 0.88 6.94
C ARG A 55 0.19 1.27 7.16
N LYS A 56 0.60 1.49 8.42
CA LYS A 56 1.97 1.90 8.77
C LYS A 56 2.99 0.80 8.46
N SER A 57 2.68 -0.44 8.84
CA SER A 57 3.53 -1.60 8.54
C SER A 57 3.66 -1.83 7.04
N ILE A 58 2.54 -1.79 6.30
CA ILE A 58 2.54 -1.96 4.84
C ILE A 58 3.33 -0.84 4.16
N ALA A 59 3.17 0.41 4.62
CA ALA A 59 3.97 1.51 4.12
C ALA A 59 5.46 1.25 4.37
N GLN A 60 5.85 0.87 5.58
CA GLN A 60 7.25 0.56 5.90
C GLN A 60 7.83 -0.57 5.03
N ASP A 61 7.07 -1.65 4.82
CA ASP A 61 7.45 -2.75 3.91
C ASP A 61 7.66 -2.23 2.48
N ALA A 62 6.77 -1.34 2.00
CA ALA A 62 6.90 -0.70 0.70
C ALA A 62 8.14 0.19 0.64
N LYS A 63 8.44 0.97 1.71
CA LYS A 63 9.65 1.79 1.78
C LYS A 63 10.88 0.93 1.60
N VAL A 64 11.00 -0.15 2.37
CA VAL A 64 12.17 -1.04 2.33
C VAL A 64 12.35 -1.65 0.94
N ALA A 65 11.26 -2.18 0.35
CA ALA A 65 11.31 -2.80 -0.97
C ALA A 65 11.64 -1.80 -2.10
N LEU A 66 11.16 -0.56 -2.00
CA LEU A 66 11.48 0.49 -2.98
C LEU A 66 12.91 0.97 -2.82
N ASP A 67 13.36 1.21 -1.59
CA ASP A 67 14.72 1.69 -1.28
C ASP A 67 15.77 0.70 -1.78
N SER A 68 15.55 -0.60 -1.63
CA SER A 68 16.49 -1.65 -2.08
C SER A 68 16.69 -1.69 -3.59
N VAL A 69 15.69 -1.27 -4.38
CA VAL A 69 15.79 -1.23 -5.84
C VAL A 69 16.33 0.12 -6.30
N THR A 70 15.77 1.20 -5.77
CA THR A 70 16.05 2.57 -6.19
C THR A 70 17.44 3.07 -5.80
N CYS A 71 18.09 2.44 -4.80
CA CYS A 71 19.48 2.73 -4.46
C CYS A 71 20.43 2.48 -5.64
N THR A 72 20.14 1.48 -6.49
CA THR A 72 20.92 1.20 -7.71
C THR A 72 20.81 2.30 -8.77
N TRP A 73 19.80 3.15 -8.66
CA TRP A 73 19.58 4.31 -9.53
C TRP A 73 20.10 5.61 -8.91
N GLY A 74 20.77 5.55 -7.75
CA GLY A 74 21.20 6.74 -7.01
C GLY A 74 20.05 7.50 -6.35
N ILE A 75 18.95 6.81 -6.00
CA ILE A 75 17.78 7.38 -5.34
C ILE A 75 17.61 6.76 -3.96
N LYS A 76 17.33 7.59 -2.96
CA LYS A 76 16.97 7.18 -1.62
C LYS A 76 15.49 7.35 -1.38
N VAL A 77 14.81 6.30 -0.94
CA VAL A 77 13.43 6.42 -0.45
C VAL A 77 13.47 6.78 1.02
N GLU A 78 12.88 7.93 1.34
CA GLU A 78 12.84 8.46 2.71
C GLU A 78 11.60 7.94 3.45
N ARG A 79 10.44 7.99 2.77
CA ARG A 79 9.16 7.63 3.37
C ARG A 79 8.16 7.18 2.32
N THR A 80 7.28 6.28 2.72
CA THR A 80 6.07 5.93 1.98
C THR A 80 4.86 6.12 2.88
N GLU A 81 3.72 6.42 2.28
CA GLU A 81 2.45 6.60 2.99
C GLU A 81 1.31 5.99 2.19
N ILE A 82 0.34 5.40 2.89
CA ILE A 82 -0.95 5.02 2.31
C ILE A 82 -1.94 6.10 2.72
N LYS A 83 -2.33 6.94 1.77
CA LYS A 83 -3.19 8.10 2.02
C LYS A 83 -4.65 7.68 2.11
N ASP A 84 -5.13 6.91 1.12
CA ASP A 84 -6.52 6.51 1.03
C ASP A 84 -6.65 5.08 0.48
N VAL A 85 -7.69 4.39 0.93
CA VAL A 85 -8.06 3.03 0.48
C VAL A 85 -9.56 3.06 0.20
N ARG A 86 -9.93 3.05 -1.08
CA ARG A 86 -11.33 3.05 -1.52
C ARG A 86 -11.73 1.67 -1.96
N LEU A 87 -12.82 1.21 -1.37
CA LEU A 87 -13.46 -0.05 -1.68
C LEU A 87 -14.67 0.23 -2.59
N PRO A 88 -15.01 -0.69 -3.49
CA PRO A 88 -16.21 -0.54 -4.30
C PRO A 88 -17.44 -0.60 -3.39
N ALA A 89 -18.43 0.25 -3.66
CA ALA A 89 -19.60 0.45 -2.78
C ALA A 89 -20.32 -0.87 -2.42
N GLY A 90 -20.44 -1.80 -3.36
CA GLY A 90 -21.03 -3.11 -3.12
C GLY A 90 -20.27 -3.94 -2.07
N LEU A 91 -18.94 -3.90 -2.07
CA LEU A 91 -18.13 -4.61 -1.08
C LEU A 91 -18.19 -3.96 0.29
N GLN A 92 -18.18 -2.62 0.35
CA GLN A 92 -18.35 -1.88 1.61
C GLN A 92 -19.65 -2.25 2.30
N HIS A 93 -20.75 -2.30 1.54
CA HIS A 93 -22.05 -2.68 2.07
C HIS A 93 -22.05 -4.12 2.60
N SER A 94 -21.54 -5.08 1.84
CA SER A 94 -21.45 -6.48 2.29
C SER A 94 -20.63 -6.64 3.57
N LEU A 95 -19.48 -5.96 3.67
CA LEU A 95 -18.64 -6.00 4.88
C LEU A 95 -19.32 -5.37 6.08
N ALA A 96 -20.06 -4.26 5.89
CA ALA A 96 -20.79 -3.61 6.97
C ALA A 96 -21.91 -4.52 7.52
N VAL A 97 -22.65 -5.18 6.62
CA VAL A 97 -23.69 -6.15 7.00
C VAL A 97 -23.09 -7.34 7.75
N GLU A 98 -21.97 -7.88 7.26
CA GLU A 98 -21.29 -9.01 7.91
C GLU A 98 -20.71 -8.62 9.28
N ALA A 99 -20.08 -7.45 9.39
CA ALA A 99 -19.54 -6.94 10.64
C ALA A 99 -20.64 -6.70 11.69
N GLU A 100 -21.79 -6.15 11.28
CA GLU A 100 -22.93 -5.95 12.17
C GLU A 100 -23.54 -7.28 12.62
N ALA A 101 -23.67 -8.27 11.72
CA ALA A 101 -24.13 -9.60 12.09
C ALA A 101 -23.19 -10.29 13.10
N GLN A 102 -21.87 -10.18 12.90
CA GLN A 102 -20.87 -10.69 13.86
C GLN A 102 -20.95 -9.98 15.21
N ARG A 103 -21.15 -8.65 15.20
CA ARG A 103 -21.30 -7.85 16.43
C ARG A 103 -22.55 -8.26 17.21
N GLN A 104 -23.69 -8.41 16.54
CA GLN A 104 -24.95 -8.84 17.15
C GLN A 104 -24.85 -10.27 17.71
N ALA A 105 -24.19 -11.19 17.01
CA ALA A 105 -23.95 -12.54 17.49
C ALA A 105 -23.10 -12.55 18.78
N ARG A 106 -22.04 -11.72 18.86
CA ARG A 106 -21.22 -11.60 20.07
C ARG A 106 -22.00 -11.04 21.26
N VAL A 107 -22.83 -10.02 21.04
CA VAL A 107 -23.66 -9.42 22.09
C VAL A 107 -24.65 -10.44 22.67
N ARG A 108 -25.29 -11.24 21.82
CA ARG A 108 -26.24 -12.29 22.25
C ARG A 108 -25.59 -13.40 23.07
N VAL A 109 -24.31 -13.73 22.82
CA VAL A 109 -23.57 -14.75 23.58
C VAL A 109 -23.04 -14.21 24.92
N SER A 110 -22.87 -12.89 25.04
CA SER A 110 -22.38 -12.22 26.26
C SER A 110 -23.45 -11.74 27.23
N GLN A 111 -24.74 -11.92 26.93
CA GLN A 111 -25.83 -11.69 27.88
C GLN A 111 -26.23 -13.03 28.54
N PRO A 112 -26.13 -13.17 29.87
CA PRO A 112 -26.58 -14.36 30.59
C PRO A 112 -28.11 -14.50 30.59
#